data_AF-A0A930FJE5-F1
#
_entry.id   AF-A0A930FJE5-F1
#
_cell.length_a   1.000
_cell.length_b   1.000
_cell.length_c   1.000
_cell.angle_alpha   90.00
_cell.angle_beta   90.00
_cell.angle_gamma   90.00
#
_symmetry.space_group_name_H-M   'P 1'
#
loop_
_entity.id
_entity.type
_entity.pdbx_description
1 polymer ?
#
loop_
_entity_poly.entity_id
_entity_poly.type
_entity_poly.pdbx_seq_one_letter_code
_entity_poly.pdbx_strand_id
1 'polypeptide(L)'
;MAFGFFNRIKDGLEKTRKSFVKNVESIVIGYAQIDDDFLDDLEAVMLTSDLGPKTTEYLMREIRRGVTEGIINNTGDVMPFMEDRITEMLVDQEDEITLHHPEVILVVGVNG
;
A
#
# COMPACT_ATOMS: atom_id res chain seq x y z
N MET A 1 11.44 -23.83 8.25
CA MET A 1 10.50 -23.93 7.11
C MET A 1 9.78 -22.61 6.82
N ALA A 2 9.29 -21.85 7.81
CA ALA A 2 8.63 -20.55 7.60
C ALA A 2 9.49 -19.47 6.90
N PHE A 3 10.79 -19.39 7.21
CA PHE A 3 11.72 -18.44 6.57
C PHE A 3 11.81 -18.59 5.04
N GLY A 4 11.69 -19.82 4.52
CA GLY A 4 11.76 -20.06 3.07
C GLY A 4 10.53 -19.57 2.32
N PHE A 5 9.34 -19.68 2.93
CA PHE A 5 8.09 -19.20 2.35
C PHE A 5 8.02 -17.67 2.33
N PHE A 6 8.36 -17.02 3.46
CA PHE A 6 8.35 -15.56 3.54
C PHE A 6 9.38 -14.93 2.58
N ASN A 7 10.57 -15.53 2.45
CA ASN A 7 11.56 -15.09 1.47
C ASN A 7 11.01 -15.15 0.04
N ARG A 8 10.28 -16.21 -0.33
CA ARG A 8 9.70 -16.35 -1.66
C ARG A 8 8.62 -15.29 -1.94
N ILE A 9 7.80 -14.93 -0.96
CA ILE A 9 6.83 -13.81 -1.09
C ILE A 9 7.58 -12.49 -1.25
N LYS A 10 8.57 -12.25 -0.40
CA LYS A 10 9.39 -11.03 -0.44
C LYS A 10 10.08 -10.85 -1.79
N ASP A 11 10.65 -11.92 -2.33
CA ASP A 11 11.29 -11.92 -3.64
C ASP A 11 10.27 -11.68 -4.77
N GLY A 12 9.06 -12.26 -4.66
CA GLY A 12 7.97 -12.00 -5.59
C GLY A 12 7.49 -10.54 -5.62
N LEU A 13 7.63 -9.82 -4.50
CA LEU A 13 7.27 -8.41 -4.36
C LEU A 13 8.43 -7.44 -4.63
N GLU A 14 9.60 -7.94 -5.05
CA GLU A 14 10.80 -7.12 -5.20
C GLU A 14 10.60 -5.98 -6.22
N LYS A 15 9.87 -6.24 -7.31
CA LYS A 15 9.57 -5.24 -8.34
C LYS A 15 8.74 -4.09 -7.77
N THR A 16 7.65 -4.40 -7.06
CA THR A 16 6.79 -3.41 -6.39
C THR A 16 7.58 -2.61 -5.35
N ARG A 17 8.44 -3.28 -4.56
CA ARG A 17 9.32 -2.59 -3.61
C ARG A 17 10.27 -1.62 -4.31
N LYS A 18 10.83 -1.98 -5.47
CA LYS A 18 11.75 -1.11 -6.21
C LYS A 18 11.05 0.05 -6.90
N SER A 19 9.81 -0.10 -7.37
CA SER A 19 9.10 0.96 -8.08
C SER A 19 8.31 1.86 -7.13
N PHE A 20 7.46 1.29 -6.27
CA PHE A 20 6.56 2.07 -5.43
C PHE A 20 7.29 2.63 -4.20
N VAL A 21 7.82 1.73 -3.36
CA VAL A 21 8.39 2.13 -2.05
C VAL A 21 9.54 3.10 -2.23
N LYS A 22 10.44 2.85 -3.19
CA LYS A 22 11.56 3.78 -3.45
C LYS A 22 11.12 5.15 -3.93
N ASN A 23 10.06 5.24 -4.74
CA ASN A 23 9.58 6.52 -5.25
C ASN A 23 8.94 7.33 -4.12
N VAL A 24 8.15 6.68 -3.25
CA VAL A 24 7.57 7.31 -2.06
C VAL A 24 8.66 7.74 -1.09
N GLU A 25 9.65 6.88 -0.79
CA GLU A 25 10.81 7.24 0.04
C GLU A 25 11.58 8.45 -0.52
N SER A 26 11.73 8.52 -1.84
CA SER A 26 12.43 9.63 -2.50
C SER A 26 11.70 10.96 -2.31
N ILE A 27 10.37 10.96 -2.39
CA ILE A 27 9.55 12.16 -2.09
C ILE A 27 9.69 12.54 -0.62
N VAL A 28 9.52 11.57 0.29
CA VAL A 28 9.61 11.80 1.74
C VAL A 28 10.95 12.43 2.15
N ILE A 29 12.05 11.98 1.56
CA ILE A 29 13.40 12.52 1.82
C ILE A 29 13.63 13.87 1.11
N GLY A 30 13.00 14.07 -0.06
CA GLY A 30 13.20 15.25 -0.91
C GLY A 30 12.51 16.52 -0.38
N TYR A 31 11.42 16.35 0.38
CA TYR A 31 10.64 17.46 0.91
C TYR A 31 10.90 17.67 2.41
N ALA A 32 11.05 18.94 2.80
CA ALA A 32 11.29 19.31 4.20
C ALA A 32 9.99 19.45 5.02
N GLN A 33 8.87 19.69 4.34
CA GLN A 33 7.55 19.91 4.95
C GLN A 33 6.47 19.26 4.10
N ILE A 34 5.30 19.08 4.70
CA ILE A 34 4.11 18.57 4.02
C ILE A 34 3.35 19.79 3.48
N ASP A 35 3.64 20.16 2.25
CA ASP A 35 2.96 21.20 1.49
C ASP A 35 2.13 20.61 0.34
N ASP A 36 1.46 21.47 -0.42
CA ASP A 36 0.63 21.02 -1.55
C ASP A 36 1.47 20.31 -2.62
N ASP A 37 2.69 20.79 -2.89
CA ASP A 37 3.60 20.17 -3.85
C ASP A 37 3.99 18.74 -3.43
N PHE A 38 4.30 18.52 -2.15
CA PHE A 38 4.56 17.19 -1.60
C PHE A 38 3.36 16.26 -1.78
N LEU A 39 2.15 16.74 -1.49
CA LEU A 39 0.93 15.94 -1.56
C LEU A 39 0.58 15.57 -3.01
N ASP A 40 0.77 16.49 -3.95
CA ASP A 40 0.52 16.26 -5.37
C ASP A 40 1.51 15.23 -5.96
N ASP A 41 2.80 15.34 -5.63
CA ASP A 41 3.81 14.37 -6.06
C ASP A 41 3.58 12.98 -5.47
N LEU A 42 3.16 12.92 -4.20
CA LEU A 42 2.83 11.68 -3.52
C LEU A 42 1.63 10.98 -4.19
N GLU A 43 0.59 11.73 -4.53
CA GLU A 43 -0.58 11.24 -5.27
C GLU A 43 -0.19 10.70 -6.66
N ALA A 44 0.65 11.44 -7.38
CA ALA A 44 1.14 11.01 -8.70
C ALA A 44 1.93 9.68 -8.63
N VAL A 45 2.78 9.51 -7.61
CA VAL A 45 3.49 8.23 -7.40
C VAL A 45 2.53 7.10 -7.09
N MET A 46 1.50 7.34 -6.28
CA MET A 46 0.50 6.31 -5.99
C MET A 46 -0.28 5.88 -7.24
N LEU A 47 -0.73 6.84 -8.06
CA LEU A 47 -1.45 6.55 -9.30
C LEU A 47 -0.61 5.77 -10.31
N THR A 48 0.68 6.09 -10.42
CA THR A 48 1.61 5.43 -11.35
C THR A 48 2.12 4.07 -10.86
N SER A 49 1.78 3.68 -9.63
CA SER A 49 2.23 2.43 -8.99
C SER A 49 1.16 1.34 -8.95
N ASP A 50 0.17 1.38 -9.84
CA ASP A 50 -0.91 0.40 -9.96
C ASP A 50 -1.82 0.26 -8.72
N LEU A 51 -1.85 1.24 -7.81
CA LEU A 51 -2.81 1.28 -6.69
C LEU A 51 -4.25 1.54 -7.15
N GLY A 52 -4.38 2.22 -8.29
CA GLY A 52 -5.64 2.67 -8.84
C GLY A 52 -6.21 3.92 -8.15
N PRO A 53 -7.16 4.60 -8.79
CA PRO A 53 -7.66 5.90 -8.35
C PRO A 53 -8.40 5.84 -7.01
N LYS A 54 -9.23 4.81 -6.80
CA LYS A 54 -10.04 4.67 -5.57
C LYS A 54 -9.18 4.50 -4.32
N THR A 55 -8.17 3.64 -4.40
CA THR A 55 -7.24 3.40 -3.28
C THR A 55 -6.39 4.63 -3.01
N THR A 56 -5.90 5.28 -4.06
CA THR A 56 -5.09 6.50 -3.95
C THR A 56 -5.88 7.62 -3.28
N GLU A 57 -7.12 7.86 -3.73
CA GLU A 57 -8.01 8.87 -3.14
C GLU A 57 -8.29 8.60 -1.66
N TYR A 58 -8.51 7.33 -1.29
CA TYR A 58 -8.66 6.92 0.11
C TYR A 58 -7.41 7.28 0.92
N LEU A 59 -6.22 6.88 0.47
CA LEU A 59 -4.97 7.12 1.19
C LEU A 59 -4.67 8.62 1.31
N MET A 60 -4.86 9.40 0.24
CA MET A 60 -4.65 10.85 0.27
C MET A 60 -5.57 11.54 1.27
N ARG A 61 -6.84 11.11 1.37
CA ARG A 61 -7.77 11.63 2.37
C ARG A 61 -7.30 11.29 3.80
N GLU A 62 -6.88 10.05 4.04
CA GLU A 62 -6.40 9.64 5.36
C GLU A 62 -5.11 10.36 5.75
N ILE A 63 -4.17 10.58 4.82
CA ILE A 63 -2.94 11.35 5.05
C ILE A 63 -3.29 12.80 5.42
N ARG A 64 -4.16 13.47 4.65
CA ARG A 64 -4.60 14.85 4.96
C ARG A 64 -5.28 14.93 6.32
N ARG A 65 -6.06 13.91 6.70
CA ARG A 65 -6.66 13.81 8.04
C ARG A 65 -5.58 13.64 9.11
N GLY A 66 -4.64 12.73 8.91
CA GLY A 66 -3.53 12.46 9.84
C GLY A 66 -2.64 13.68 10.09
N VAL A 67 -2.42 14.51 9.07
CA VAL A 67 -1.74 15.82 9.23
C VAL A 67 -2.57 16.78 10.08
N THR A 68 -3.87 16.88 9.79
CA THR A 68 -4.80 17.77 10.52
C THR A 68 -4.95 17.37 11.98
N GLU A 69 -4.93 16.07 12.28
CA GLU A 69 -5.05 15.51 13.62
C GLU A 69 -3.72 15.49 14.39
N GLY A 70 -2.61 15.89 13.77
CA GLY A 70 -1.27 15.90 14.39
C GLY A 70 -0.63 14.52 14.56
N ILE A 71 -1.15 13.51 13.85
CA ILE A 71 -0.57 12.15 13.79
C ILE A 71 0.67 12.19 12.90
N ILE A 72 0.59 12.86 11.75
CA ILE A 72 1.68 13.09 10.81
C ILE A 72 2.22 14.50 11.05
N ASN A 73 3.43 14.61 11.58
CA ASN A 73 4.07 15.87 11.95
C ASN A 73 5.17 16.29 10.96
N ASN A 74 5.75 15.32 10.25
CA ASN A 74 6.78 15.55 9.25
C ASN A 74 6.64 14.53 8.11
N THR A 75 7.33 14.78 6.99
CA THR A 75 7.27 13.93 5.79
C THR A 75 7.66 12.48 6.09
N GLY A 76 8.56 12.25 7.04
CA GLY A 76 8.99 10.91 7.48
C GLY A 76 7.88 10.07 8.12
N ASP A 77 6.84 10.71 8.67
CA ASP A 77 5.72 10.00 9.31
C ASP A 77 4.73 9.43 8.28
N VAL A 78 4.81 9.86 7.01
CA VAL A 78 3.84 9.48 5.97
C VAL A 78 3.95 8.00 5.60
N MET A 79 5.17 7.49 5.44
CA MET A 79 5.37 6.08 5.06
C MET A 79 4.86 5.09 6.12
N PRO A 80 5.21 5.19 7.42
CA PRO A 80 4.63 4.31 8.44
C PRO A 80 3.10 4.48 8.56
N PHE A 81 2.59 5.70 8.44
CA PHE A 81 1.14 5.93 8.44
C PHE A 81 0.44 5.22 7.27
N MET A 82 1.01 5.26 6.07
CA MET A 82 0.50 4.54 4.90
C MET A 82 0.55 3.02 5.08
N GLU A 83 1.64 2.49 5.64
CA GLU A 83 1.76 1.05 5.94
C GLU A 83 0.63 0.59 6.86
N ASP A 84 0.33 1.36 7.92
CA ASP A 84 -0.78 1.07 8.84
C ASP A 84 -2.12 1.07 8.12
N ARG A 85 -2.44 2.13 7.34
CA ARG A 85 -3.72 2.23 6.62
C ARG A 85 -3.89 1.10 5.60
N ILE A 86 -2.86 0.77 4.84
CA ILE A 86 -2.90 -0.32 3.84
C ILE A 86 -3.09 -1.67 4.55
N THR A 87 -2.42 -1.89 5.67
CA THR A 87 -2.56 -3.12 6.46
C THR A 87 -4.00 -3.30 6.95
N GLU A 88 -4.60 -2.23 7.50
CA GLU A 88 -6.01 -2.25 7.91
C GLU A 88 -6.95 -2.59 6.74
N MET A 89 -6.74 -1.99 5.57
CA MET A 89 -7.56 -2.27 4.37
C MET A 89 -7.50 -3.72 3.91
N LEU A 90 -6.38 -4.41 4.16
CA LEU A 90 -6.19 -5.82 3.78
C LEU A 90 -6.83 -6.78 4.79
N VAL A 91 -6.79 -6.44 6.09
CA VAL A 91 -7.38 -7.26 7.16
C VAL A 91 -8.91 -7.28 7.07
N ASP A 92 -9.54 -6.17 6.68
CA ASP A 92 -10.99 -6.08 6.51
C ASP A 92 -11.57 -6.99 5.40
N GLN A 93 -10.74 -7.74 4.66
CA GLN A 93 -11.15 -8.63 3.57
C GLN A 93 -11.05 -10.13 3.90
N GLU A 94 -10.82 -10.51 5.16
CA GLU A 94 -10.78 -11.92 5.55
C GLU A 94 -12.20 -12.53 5.67
N ASP A 95 -12.76 -12.95 4.53
CA ASP A 95 -13.86 -13.92 4.54
C ASP A 95 -13.28 -15.31 4.84
N GLU A 96 -13.73 -15.92 5.94
CA GLU A 96 -13.29 -17.26 6.34
C GLU A 96 -13.82 -18.29 5.33
N ILE A 97 -12.93 -18.84 4.51
CA ILE A 97 -13.30 -19.86 3.53
C ILE A 97 -13.61 -21.16 4.28
N THR A 98 -14.89 -21.46 4.45
CA THR A 98 -15.34 -22.74 5.02
C THR A 98 -15.27 -23.82 3.95
N LEU A 99 -14.40 -24.82 4.17
CA LEU A 99 -14.22 -25.94 3.25
C LEU A 99 -15.26 -27.05 3.53
N HIS A 100 -15.84 -27.60 2.47
CA HIS A 100 -16.84 -28.67 2.54
C HIS A 100 -16.34 -29.92 1.81
N HIS A 101 -16.88 -31.11 2.14
CA HIS A 101 -16.47 -32.36 1.49
C HIS A 101 -17.55 -32.92 0.55
N PRO A 102 -17.26 -33.17 -0.74
CA PRO A 102 -15.99 -32.91 -1.43
C PRO A 102 -15.79 -31.42 -1.72
N GLU A 103 -14.55 -30.96 -1.65
CA GLU A 103 -14.19 -29.57 -1.97
C GLU A 103 -14.05 -29.44 -3.49
N VAL A 104 -14.80 -28.52 -4.09
CA VAL A 104 -14.79 -28.29 -5.54
C VAL A 104 -14.41 -26.83 -5.80
N ILE A 105 -13.16 -26.61 -6.18
CA ILE A 105 -12.62 -25.29 -6.52
C ILE A 105 -12.67 -25.13 -8.04
N LEU A 106 -13.53 -24.23 -8.53
CA LEU A 106 -13.57 -23.84 -9.94
C LEU A 106 -12.66 -22.62 -10.16
N VAL A 107 -11.52 -22.84 -10.82
CA VAL A 107 -10.61 -21.76 -11.20
C VAL A 107 -11.10 -21.14 -12.51
N VAL A 108 -11.37 -19.84 -12.50
CA VAL A 108 -11.78 -19.06 -13.68
C VAL A 108 -10.80 -17.92 -13.94
N GLY A 109 -10.56 -17.61 -15.20
CA GLY A 109 -9.66 -16.54 -15.64
C GLY A 109 -9.67 -16.41 -17.16
N VAL A 110 -9.17 -15.29 -17.67
CA VAL A 110 -8.86 -15.17 -19.11
C VAL A 110 -7.56 -15.93 -19.41
N ASN A 111 -7.30 -16.26 -20.68
CA ASN A 111 -6.04 -16.92 -21.05
C ASN A 111 -4.84 -15.97 -20.83
N GLY A 112 -3.92 -16.33 -19.93
CA GLY A 112 -2.71 -15.58 -19.60
C GLY A 112 -2.46 -15.56 -18.10
#